data_AF-A0A2N2JZ43-F1
#
_entry.id   AF-A0A2N2JZ43-F1
#
_cell.length_a   1.000
_cell.length_b   1.000
_cell.length_c   1.000
_cell.angle_alpha   90.00
_cell.angle_beta   90.00
_cell.angle_gamma   90.00
#
_symmetry.space_group_name_H-M   'P 1'
#
loop_
_entity.id
_entity.type
_entity.pdbx_description
1 polymer ?
#
loop_
_entity_poly.entity_id
_entity_poly.type
_entity_poly.pdbx_seq_one_letter_code
_entity_poly.pdbx_strand_id
1 'polypeptide(L)' 'MKVLFIINTDDGETVYNAMRLANVGVEKGDEVSVFMLGKGVLFETRGNDQFDVMGQVGKFQGDFYV' A
#
# COMPACT_ATOMS: atom_id res chain seq x y z
N MET A 1 -12.97 9.33 -7.10
CA MET A 1 -13.74 8.62 -6.05
C MET A 1 -12.99 8.74 -4.73
N LYS A 2 -13.62 8.46 -3.58
CA LYS A 2 -12.91 8.39 -2.29
C LYS A 2 -12.79 6.93 -1.86
N VAL A 3 -11.58 6.44 -1.64
CA VAL A 3 -11.31 5.02 -1.35
C VAL A 3 -10.33 4.90 -0.19
N LEU A 4 -10.67 4.04 0.78
CA LEU A 4 -9.78 3.69 1.89
C LEU A 4 -9.35 2.22 1.76
N PHE A 5 -8.04 1.99 1.72
CA PHE A 5 -7.44 0.67 1.83
C PHE A 5 -7.06 0.41 3.29
N ILE A 6 -7.43 -0.77 3.78
CA ILE A 6 -7.01 -1.25 5.10
C ILE A 6 -6.17 -2.51 4.88
N ILE A 7 -4.90 -2.46 5.26
CA ILE A 7 -3.95 -3.55 5.08
C ILE A 7 -3.54 -4.06 6.45
N ASN A 8 -3.91 -5.31 6.77
CA ASN A 8 -3.71 -5.91 8.09
C ASN A 8 -2.69 -7.06 8.15
N THR A 9 -2.12 -7.42 6.99
CA THR A 9 -1.24 -8.57 6.79
C THR A 9 0.20 -8.14 6.50
N ASP A 10 1.16 -8.97 6.89
CA ASP A 10 2.58 -8.83 6.56
C ASP A 10 3.02 -9.71 5.37
N ASP A 11 2.07 -10.30 4.65
CA ASP A 11 2.34 -11.01 3.40
C ASP A 11 2.78 -10.02 2.30
N GLY A 12 4.03 -10.15 1.86
CA GLY A 12 4.68 -9.20 0.96
C GLY A 12 3.96 -9.03 -0.38
N GLU A 13 3.47 -10.12 -0.98
CA GLU A 13 2.71 -10.08 -2.24
C GLU A 13 1.38 -9.33 -2.06
N THR A 14 0.66 -9.61 -0.98
CA THR A 14 -0.62 -8.96 -0.69
C THR A 14 -0.44 -7.47 -0.45
N VAL A 15 0.54 -7.07 0.36
CA VAL A 15 0.87 -5.65 0.61
C VAL A 15 1.28 -4.96 -0.69
N TYR A 16 2.15 -5.60 -1.48
CA TYR A 16 2.59 -5.08 -2.77
C TYR A 16 1.41 -4.84 -3.73
N ASN A 17 0.52 -5.80 -3.88
CA ASN A 17 -0.61 -5.67 -4.80
C ASN A 17 -1.65 -4.66 -4.31
N ALA A 18 -1.90 -4.58 -2.99
CA ALA A 18 -2.77 -3.56 -2.42
C ALA A 18 -2.22 -2.14 -2.69
N MET A 19 -0.93 -1.91 -2.41
CA MET A 19 -0.28 -0.63 -2.68
C MET A 19 -0.22 -0.31 -4.18
N ARG A 20 0.04 -1.31 -5.02
CA ARG A 20 0.04 -1.15 -6.49
C ARG A 20 -1.34 -0.71 -7.00
N LEU A 21 -2.42 -1.27 -6.46
CA LEU A 21 -3.78 -0.83 -6.83
C LEU A 21 -4.10 0.57 -6.28
N ALA A 22 -3.67 0.88 -5.05
CA ALA A 22 -3.82 2.21 -4.48
C ALA A 22 -3.15 3.29 -5.36
N ASN A 23 -1.94 3.02 -5.85
CA ASN A 23 -1.23 3.89 -6.80
C ASN A 23 -2.02 4.11 -8.10
N VAL A 24 -2.60 3.04 -8.68
CA VAL A 24 -3.45 3.16 -9.89
C VAL A 24 -4.68 4.04 -9.64
N GLY A 25 -5.28 3.99 -8.43
CA GLY A 25 -6.38 4.87 -8.05
C GLY A 25 -5.94 6.34 -8.04
N VAL A 26 -4.81 6.63 -7.38
CA VAL A 26 -4.23 7.98 -7.35
C VAL A 26 -3.92 8.49 -8.78
N GLU A 27 -3.30 7.67 -9.63
CA GLU A 27 -2.98 8.02 -11.02
C GLU A 27 -4.22 8.34 -11.86
N LYS A 28 -5.38 7.77 -11.53
CA LYS A 28 -6.66 8.04 -12.19
C LYS A 28 -7.40 9.26 -11.61
N GLY A 29 -6.84 9.92 -10.59
CA GLY A 29 -7.44 11.07 -9.94
C GLY A 29 -8.41 10.74 -8.80
N ASP A 30 -8.35 9.52 -8.25
CA ASP A 30 -9.09 9.18 -7.04
C ASP A 30 -8.38 9.70 -5.79
N GLU A 31 -9.16 10.12 -4.79
CA GLU A 31 -8.68 10.36 -3.43
C GLU A 31 -8.53 9.01 -2.73
N VAL A 32 -7.29 8.55 -2.60
CA VAL A 32 -6.98 7.27 -1.98
C VAL A 32 -6.29 7.51 -0.64
N SER A 33 -6.76 6.80 0.39
CA SER A 33 -6.09 6.70 1.67
C SER A 33 -5.70 5.24 1.93
N VAL A 34 -4.59 5.02 2.63
CA VAL A 34 -4.12 3.70 3.07
C VAL A 34 -3.92 3.73 4.58
N PHE A 35 -4.44 2.73 5.28
CA PHE A 35 -4.18 2.51 6.70
C PHE A 35 -3.57 1.12 6.93
N MET A 36 -2.32 1.10 7.38
CA MET A 36 -1.63 -0.09 7.83
C MET A 36 -1.99 -0.37 9.30
N LEU A 37 -2.42 -1.58 9.63
CA LEU A 37 -2.68 -1.95 11.03
C LEU A 37 -2.34 -3.42 11.30
N GLY A 38 -2.27 -3.81 12.58
CA GLY A 38 -1.95 -5.19 12.94
C GLY A 38 -0.58 -5.60 12.42
N LYS A 39 -0.50 -6.71 11.67
CA LYS A 39 0.78 -7.12 11.05
C LYS A 39 1.21 -6.24 9.89
N GLY A 40 0.28 -5.51 9.27
CA GLY A 40 0.55 -4.60 8.16
C GLY A 40 1.57 -3.51 8.47
N VAL A 41 1.71 -3.12 9.75
CA VAL A 41 2.71 -2.11 10.18
C VAL A 41 4.16 -2.55 9.93
N LEU A 42 4.41 -3.85 9.71
CA LEU A 42 5.74 -4.39 9.44
C LEU A 42 6.12 -4.32 7.95
N PHE A 43 5.32 -3.64 7.11
CA PHE A 43 5.47 -3.63 5.64
C PHE A 43 6.89 -3.30 5.14
N GLU A 44 7.63 -2.48 5.89
CA GLU A 44 8.98 -2.02 5.52
C GLU A 44 9.97 -3.17 5.27
N THR A 45 9.78 -4.31 5.93
CA THR A 45 10.69 -5.47 5.86
C THR A 45 10.08 -6.69 5.19
N ARG A 46 8.94 -6.53 4.48
CA ARG A 46 8.16 -7.67 3.93
C ARG A 46 8.21 -7.80 2.42
N GLY A 47 8.85 -6.86 1.73
CA GLY A 47 9.12 -6.99 0.30
C GLY A 47 10.24 -7.98 -0.03
N ASN A 48 10.35 -8.31 -1.31
CA ASN A 48 11.44 -9.09 -1.89
C ASN A 48 11.66 -8.66 -3.35
N ASP A 49 12.60 -9.30 -4.07
CA ASP A 49 12.93 -8.95 -5.46
C ASP A 49 11.73 -9.00 -6.42
N GLN A 50 10.75 -9.87 -6.17
CA GLN A 50 9.54 -10.00 -6.97
C GLN A 50 8.43 -9.00 -6.55
N PHE A 51 8.37 -8.69 -5.26
CA PHE A 51 7.36 -7.84 -4.63
C PHE A 51 8.02 -6.68 -3.90
N ASP A 52 8.41 -5.65 -4.67
CA ASP A 52 9.00 -4.43 -4.14
C ASP A 52 7.95 -3.55 -3.44
N VAL A 53 7.63 -3.92 -2.19
CA VAL A 53 6.66 -3.22 -1.33
C VAL A 53 7.08 -1.75 -1.15
N MET A 54 8.35 -1.51 -0.82
CA MET A 54 8.83 -0.16 -0.55
C MET A 54 8.84 0.72 -1.79
N GLY A 55 9.10 0.14 -2.97
CA GLY A 55 8.95 0.86 -4.23
C GLY A 55 7.50 1.26 -4.53
N GLN A 56 6.49 0.49 -4.10
CA GLN A 56 5.09 0.91 -4.23
C GLN A 56 4.70 1.95 -3.18
N VAL A 57 5.14 1.79 -1.93
CA VAL A 57 4.90 2.78 -0.87
C VAL A 57 5.54 4.12 -1.19
N GLY A 58 6.77 4.14 -1.67
CA GLY A 58 7.48 5.38 -2.04
C GLY A 58 6.86 6.12 -3.24
N LYS A 59 6.04 5.45 -4.06
CA LYS A 59 5.28 6.08 -5.16
C LYS A 59 3.95 6.68 -4.71
N PHE A 60 3.43 6.26 -3.56
CA PHE A 60 2.09 6.63 -3.11
C PHE A 60 2.04 8.10 -2.69
N GLN A 61 1.04 8.83 -3.18
CA GLN A 61 0.85 10.26 -2.94
C GLN A 61 -0.46 10.60 -2.23
N GLY A 62 -1.22 9.58 -1.81
CA GLY A 62 -2.43 9.77 -1.01
C GLY A 62 -2.14 9.83 0.49
N ASP A 63 -3.19 9.89 1.31
CA ASP A 63 -3.03 9.90 2.76
C ASP A 63 -2.61 8.51 3.26
N PHE A 64 -1.51 8.45 4.00
CA PHE A 64 -0.96 7.21 4.51
C PHE A 64 -0.91 7.24 6.04
N TYR A 65 -1.52 6.23 6.66
CA TYR A 65 -1.62 6.09 8.11
C TYR A 65 -0.98 4.76 8.55
N VAL A 66 -0.28 4.80 9.68
CA VAL A 66 0.36 3.64 10.35
C VAL A 66 0.05 3.70 11.83
#